data_AF-A0A3E0BZM5-F1
#
_entry.id   AF-A0A3E0BZM5-F1
#
_cell.length_a   1.000
_cell.length_b   1.000
_cell.length_c   1.000
_cell.angle_alpha   90.00
_cell.angle_beta   90.00
_cell.angle_gamma   90.00
#
_symmetry.space_group_name_H-M   'P 1'
#
loop_
_entity.id
_entity.type
_entity.pdbx_description
1 polymer ?
#
loop_
_entity_poly.entity_id
_entity_poly.type
_entity_poly.pdbx_seq_one_letter_code
_entity_poly.pdbx_strand_id
1 'polypeptide(L)'
;MDDRFDRRELLLHLGDILQALSHLARTGASDTPVVQLANEQDLFRDFEFFRALAPKMTVADFSARVASAFFLWARELLDTELNRKALALTVQHELFDGNPDGWNSYAGHIRKKVKWFGDGLLGSRKDAVDEPLRDAAKEVAPVEAAPSAGRNAPGAREGWPWPEPTTR
;
A
#
# COMPACT_ATOMS: atom_id res chain seq x y z
N MET A 1 12.59 17.69 8.22
CA MET A 1 11.27 17.88 8.86
C MET A 1 11.13 16.74 9.85
N ASP A 2 10.62 16.98 11.05
CA ASP A 2 10.47 15.91 12.04
C ASP A 2 9.23 15.06 11.68
N ASP A 3 9.45 13.99 10.93
CA ASP A 3 8.39 13.12 10.43
C ASP A 3 7.93 12.09 11.47
N ARG A 4 8.40 12.17 12.73
CA ARG A 4 8.04 11.19 13.79
C ARG A 4 6.53 11.15 14.05
N PHE A 5 5.88 12.30 14.06
CA PHE A 5 4.42 12.35 14.24
C PHE A 5 3.71 11.69 13.05
N ASP A 6 4.09 12.04 11.83
CA ASP A 6 3.50 11.45 10.61
C ASP A 6 3.69 9.93 10.57
N ARG A 7 4.89 9.44 10.89
CA ARG A 7 5.19 8.01 10.98
C ARG A 7 4.32 7.30 12.01
N ARG A 8 4.13 7.91 13.19
CA ARG A 8 3.24 7.36 14.24
C ARG A 8 1.81 7.25 13.73
N GLU A 9 1.27 8.30 13.10
CA GLU A 9 -0.10 8.28 12.59
C GLU A 9 -0.28 7.23 11.47
N LEU A 10 0.70 7.08 10.57
CA LEU A 10 0.67 6.03 9.55
C LEU A 10 0.78 4.61 10.13
N LEU A 11 1.58 4.42 11.18
CA LEU A 11 1.67 3.13 11.89
C LEU A 11 0.36 2.79 12.61
N LEU A 12 -0.30 3.77 13.23
CA LEU A 12 -1.62 3.57 13.83
C LEU A 12 -2.65 3.19 12.77
N HIS A 13 -2.65 3.90 11.63
CA HIS A 13 -3.52 3.57 10.51
C HIS A 13 -3.27 2.15 9.97
N LEU A 14 -2.00 1.71 9.90
CA LEU A 14 -1.68 0.32 9.54
C LEU A 14 -2.28 -0.67 10.54
N GLY A 15 -2.19 -0.39 11.84
CA GLY A 15 -2.79 -1.24 12.88
C GLY A 15 -4.30 -1.37 12.73
N ASP A 16 -4.98 -0.25 12.48
CA ASP A 16 -6.41 -0.18 12.24
C ASP A 16 -6.84 -1.04 11.02
N ILE A 17 -6.10 -0.93 9.91
CA ILE A 17 -6.34 -1.72 8.69
C ILE A 17 -6.18 -3.22 8.95
N LEU A 18 -5.15 -3.62 9.70
CA LEU A 18 -4.92 -5.01 10.06
C LEU A 18 -6.01 -5.55 10.99
N GLN A 19 -6.53 -4.72 11.89
CA GLN A 19 -7.67 -5.08 12.74
C GLN A 19 -8.94 -5.31 11.90
N ALA A 20 -9.23 -4.40 10.96
CA ALA A 20 -10.33 -4.53 10.01
C ALA A 20 -10.23 -5.83 9.19
N LEU A 21 -9.03 -6.13 8.64
CA LEU A 21 -8.77 -7.38 7.94
C LEU A 21 -9.01 -8.61 8.81
N SER A 22 -8.49 -8.62 10.04
CA SER A 22 -8.69 -9.72 10.97
C SER A 22 -10.16 -9.95 11.29
N HIS A 23 -10.96 -8.88 11.36
CA HIS A 23 -12.39 -9.01 11.54
C HIS A 23 -13.07 -9.60 10.31
N LEU A 24 -12.79 -9.08 9.12
CA LEU A 24 -13.37 -9.57 7.87
C LEU A 24 -13.02 -11.05 7.62
N ALA A 25 -11.77 -11.44 7.85
CA ALA A 25 -11.32 -12.82 7.70
C ALA A 25 -12.09 -13.80 8.61
N ARG A 26 -12.47 -13.35 9.82
CA ARG A 26 -13.24 -14.16 10.77
C ARG A 26 -14.72 -14.34 10.41
N THR A 27 -15.25 -13.55 9.47
CA THR A 27 -16.63 -13.73 9.00
C THR A 27 -16.81 -14.99 8.15
N GLY A 28 -15.74 -15.53 7.56
CA GLY A 28 -15.80 -16.65 6.63
C GLY A 28 -16.47 -16.32 5.29
N ALA A 29 -16.83 -15.05 5.05
CA ALA A 29 -17.61 -14.59 3.91
C ALA A 29 -16.72 -14.10 2.76
N SER A 30 -15.77 -14.93 2.31
CA SER A 30 -14.71 -14.56 1.37
C SER A 30 -15.20 -13.91 0.07
N ASP A 31 -16.32 -14.37 -0.48
CA ASP A 31 -16.90 -13.87 -1.74
C ASP A 31 -17.89 -12.71 -1.56
N THR A 32 -18.15 -12.32 -0.31
CA THR A 32 -19.11 -11.23 -0.03
C THR A 32 -18.46 -9.88 -0.29
N PRO A 33 -19.15 -8.92 -0.91
CA PRO A 33 -18.64 -7.56 -1.08
C PRO A 33 -18.35 -6.89 0.27
N VAL A 34 -17.17 -6.27 0.39
CA VAL A 34 -16.77 -5.58 1.64
C VAL A 34 -17.74 -4.48 2.02
N VAL A 35 -18.24 -3.73 1.03
CA VAL A 35 -19.23 -2.66 1.24
C VAL A 35 -20.54 -3.16 1.83
N GLN A 36 -20.93 -4.41 1.53
CA GLN A 36 -22.14 -5.02 2.10
C GLN A 36 -21.92 -5.33 3.57
N LEU A 37 -20.86 -6.07 3.90
CA LEU A 37 -20.50 -6.38 5.29
C LEU A 37 -20.27 -5.11 6.11
N ALA A 38 -19.77 -4.06 5.46
CA ALA A 38 -19.50 -2.81 6.12
C ALA A 38 -20.75 -2.05 6.57
N ASN A 39 -21.83 -2.16 5.81
CA ASN A 39 -23.11 -1.58 6.17
C ASN A 39 -23.84 -2.42 7.23
N GLU A 40 -23.62 -3.73 7.25
CA GLU A 40 -24.32 -4.66 8.15
C GLU A 40 -23.72 -4.68 9.57
N GLN A 41 -22.40 -4.55 9.72
CA GLN A 41 -21.74 -4.79 11.00
C GLN A 41 -21.35 -3.52 11.78
N ASP A 42 -21.62 -2.31 11.26
CA ASP A 42 -21.23 -1.00 11.84
C ASP A 42 -19.71 -0.85 12.13
N LEU A 43 -18.91 -1.85 11.75
CA LEU A 43 -17.47 -2.00 12.02
C LEU A 43 -16.61 -0.92 11.40
N PHE A 44 -17.14 -0.23 10.41
CA PHE A 44 -16.42 0.73 9.59
C PHE A 44 -16.95 2.14 9.74
N ARG A 45 -17.72 2.39 10.80
CA ARG A 45 -18.15 3.74 11.13
C ARG A 45 -16.96 4.69 11.32
N ASP A 46 -15.87 4.17 11.87
CA ASP A 46 -14.60 4.89 12.04
C ASP A 46 -13.72 4.88 10.78
N PHE A 47 -14.06 4.04 9.79
CA PHE A 47 -13.30 3.81 8.57
C PHE A 47 -14.13 4.17 7.33
N GLU A 48 -14.63 5.41 7.28
CA GLU A 48 -15.50 5.88 6.20
C GLU A 48 -14.92 5.71 4.79
N PHE A 49 -13.59 5.60 4.65
CA PHE A 49 -12.94 5.34 3.37
C PHE A 49 -13.26 3.94 2.80
N PHE A 50 -13.75 2.99 3.60
CA PHE A 50 -14.21 1.70 3.05
C PHE A 50 -15.42 1.86 2.15
N ARG A 51 -16.24 2.90 2.36
CA ARG A 51 -17.32 3.27 1.42
C ARG A 51 -16.77 3.77 0.09
N ALA A 52 -15.50 4.18 0.07
CA ALA A 52 -14.78 4.64 -1.10
C ALA A 52 -14.09 3.51 -1.87
N LEU A 53 -14.17 2.25 -1.41
CA LEU A 53 -13.69 1.09 -2.17
C LEU A 53 -14.60 0.76 -3.35
N ALA A 54 -14.06 0.00 -4.31
CA ALA A 54 -14.83 -0.48 -5.44
C ALA A 54 -16.03 -1.34 -4.96
N PRO A 55 -17.27 -1.09 -5.44
CA PRO A 55 -18.48 -1.74 -4.93
C PRO A 55 -18.50 -3.27 -5.04
N LYS A 56 -17.71 -3.83 -5.96
CA LYS A 56 -17.63 -5.27 -6.23
C LYS A 56 -16.43 -5.96 -5.55
N MET A 57 -15.64 -5.22 -4.78
CA MET A 57 -14.46 -5.78 -4.11
C MET A 57 -14.92 -6.76 -3.02
N THR A 58 -14.57 -8.03 -3.18
CA THR A 58 -14.88 -9.10 -2.21
C THR A 58 -13.96 -9.03 -1.00
N VAL A 59 -14.29 -9.73 0.08
CA VAL A 59 -13.40 -9.86 1.26
C VAL A 59 -12.05 -10.48 0.88
N ALA A 60 -12.04 -11.49 0.02
CA ALA A 60 -10.81 -12.13 -0.47
C ALA A 60 -9.95 -11.14 -1.26
N ASP A 61 -10.55 -10.43 -2.22
CA ASP A 61 -9.85 -9.41 -3.01
C ASP A 61 -9.29 -8.32 -2.11
N PHE A 62 -10.12 -7.78 -1.22
CA PHE A 62 -9.71 -6.75 -0.28
C PHE A 62 -8.54 -7.21 0.59
N SER A 63 -8.58 -8.45 1.09
CA SER A 63 -7.50 -9.00 1.91
C SER A 63 -6.17 -9.07 1.15
N ALA A 64 -6.21 -9.57 -0.09
CA ALA A 64 -5.02 -9.62 -0.94
C ALA A 64 -4.49 -8.22 -1.26
N ARG A 65 -5.38 -7.29 -1.64
CA ARG A 65 -4.98 -5.94 -2.04
C ARG A 65 -4.49 -5.10 -0.86
N VAL A 66 -5.03 -5.25 0.34
CA VAL A 66 -4.49 -4.60 1.53
C VAL A 66 -3.10 -5.14 1.86
N ALA A 67 -2.89 -6.45 1.79
CA ALA A 67 -1.55 -7.00 1.99
C ALA A 67 -0.55 -6.37 0.99
N SER A 68 -0.92 -6.29 -0.29
CA SER A 68 -0.12 -5.63 -1.34
C SER A 68 0.00 -4.11 -1.17
N ALA A 69 -0.99 -3.43 -0.61
CA ALA A 69 -0.98 -1.98 -0.41
C ALA A 69 0.01 -1.56 0.69
N PHE A 70 0.07 -2.37 1.75
CA PHE A 70 0.73 -1.99 2.99
C PHE A 70 2.01 -2.79 3.31
N PHE A 71 2.40 -3.80 2.51
CA PHE A 71 3.60 -4.62 2.80
C PHE A 71 4.88 -3.80 2.96
N LEU A 72 5.00 -2.67 2.24
CA LEU A 72 6.18 -1.80 2.33
C LEU A 72 6.18 -0.92 3.58
N TRP A 73 5.01 -0.65 4.17
CA TRP A 73 4.88 0.34 5.24
C TRP A 73 5.70 -0.02 6.47
N ALA A 74 5.72 -1.29 6.85
CA ALA A 74 6.50 -1.74 8.02
C ALA A 74 8.00 -1.42 7.90
N ARG A 75 8.54 -1.41 6.68
CA ARG A 75 9.95 -1.06 6.42
C ARG A 75 10.12 0.45 6.22
N GLU A 76 9.37 1.04 5.29
CA GLU A 76 9.54 2.43 4.87
C GLU A 76 9.21 3.44 5.98
N LEU A 77 8.32 3.09 6.92
CA LEU A 77 8.01 3.94 8.09
C LEU A 77 9.11 3.95 9.15
N LEU A 78 9.99 2.94 9.15
CA LEU A 78 11.11 2.81 10.08
C LEU A 78 12.45 3.27 9.47
N ASP A 79 12.47 3.58 8.17
CA ASP A 79 13.67 4.03 7.49
C ASP A 79 14.11 5.43 7.98
N THR A 80 15.38 5.75 7.74
CA THR A 80 15.98 7.06 8.03
C THR A 80 15.23 8.13 7.26
N GLU A 81 15.00 7.91 5.96
CA GLU A 81 14.27 8.81 5.09
C GLU A 81 12.89 8.25 4.73
N LEU A 82 11.87 9.09 4.82
CA LEU A 82 10.50 8.65 4.54
C LEU A 82 10.23 8.70 3.04
N ASN A 83 10.02 7.53 2.42
CA ASN A 83 9.61 7.46 1.02
C ASN A 83 8.10 7.74 0.87
N ARG A 84 7.75 9.02 1.01
CA ARG A 84 6.38 9.54 0.96
C ARG A 84 5.63 9.10 -0.30
N LYS A 85 6.31 9.12 -1.45
CA LYS A 85 5.72 8.74 -2.73
C LYS A 85 5.42 7.25 -2.78
N ALA A 86 6.34 6.38 -2.38
CA ALA A 86 6.11 4.94 -2.38
C ALA A 86 4.94 4.55 -1.46
N LEU A 87 4.92 5.09 -0.24
CA LEU A 87 3.86 4.81 0.74
C LEU A 87 2.46 5.12 0.20
N ALA A 88 2.30 6.26 -0.47
CA ALA A 88 1.01 6.69 -0.99
C ALA A 88 0.67 6.02 -2.34
N LEU A 89 1.63 5.86 -3.25
CA LEU A 89 1.42 5.30 -4.58
C LEU A 89 1.01 3.82 -4.52
N THR A 90 1.63 3.03 -3.64
CA THR A 90 1.27 1.61 -3.49
C THR A 90 -0.17 1.47 -3.00
N VAL A 91 -0.61 2.31 -2.06
CA VAL A 91 -2.01 2.29 -1.58
C VAL A 91 -2.99 2.74 -2.67
N GLN A 92 -2.65 3.81 -3.40
CA GLN A 92 -3.46 4.28 -4.51
C GLN A 92 -3.68 3.19 -5.56
N HIS A 93 -2.59 2.55 -6.01
CA HIS A 93 -2.63 1.52 -7.04
C HIS A 93 -3.41 0.28 -6.56
N GLU A 94 -3.08 -0.26 -5.39
CA GLU A 94 -3.67 -1.51 -4.96
C GLU A 94 -5.15 -1.37 -4.57
N LEU A 95 -5.53 -0.30 -3.86
CA LEU A 95 -6.89 -0.16 -3.34
C LEU A 95 -7.82 0.68 -4.21
N PHE A 96 -7.27 1.62 -4.98
CA PHE A 96 -8.07 2.65 -5.66
C PHE A 96 -7.78 2.78 -7.15
N ASP A 97 -7.12 1.80 -7.78
CA ASP A 97 -6.96 1.79 -9.23
C ASP A 97 -8.34 1.85 -9.94
N GLY A 98 -8.43 2.74 -10.92
CA GLY A 98 -9.68 3.07 -11.62
C GLY A 98 -10.73 3.81 -10.77
N ASN A 99 -10.44 4.19 -9.52
CA ASN A 99 -11.37 4.85 -8.59
C ASN A 99 -10.76 6.15 -7.99
N PRO A 100 -10.68 7.24 -8.79
CA PRO A 100 -10.08 8.50 -8.34
C PRO A 100 -10.84 9.17 -7.19
N ASP A 101 -12.17 9.03 -7.14
CA ASP A 101 -12.99 9.58 -6.05
C ASP A 101 -12.72 8.85 -4.74
N GLY A 102 -12.59 7.52 -4.81
CA GLY A 102 -12.18 6.68 -3.69
C GLY A 102 -10.81 7.07 -3.13
N TRP A 103 -9.84 7.25 -4.03
CA TRP A 103 -8.51 7.75 -3.67
C TRP A 103 -8.57 9.11 -2.99
N ASN A 104 -9.29 10.08 -3.57
CA ASN A 104 -9.38 11.43 -3.02
C ASN A 104 -10.02 11.44 -1.62
N SER A 105 -11.05 10.62 -1.40
CA SER A 105 -11.68 10.45 -0.09
C SER A 105 -10.70 9.87 0.94
N TYR A 106 -10.01 8.79 0.58
CA TYR A 106 -9.01 8.15 1.44
C TYR A 106 -7.82 9.07 1.76
N ALA A 107 -7.19 9.65 0.74
CA ALA A 107 -6.09 10.59 0.91
C ALA A 107 -6.52 11.82 1.74
N GLY A 108 -7.73 12.33 1.50
CA GLY A 108 -8.32 13.41 2.28
C GLY A 108 -8.50 13.04 3.76
N HIS A 109 -8.90 11.81 4.06
CA HIS A 109 -8.98 11.31 5.44
C HIS A 109 -7.61 11.28 6.11
N ILE A 110 -6.59 10.69 5.48
CA ILE A 110 -5.23 10.59 6.03
C ILE A 110 -4.60 11.98 6.20
N ARG A 111 -4.83 12.90 5.24
CA ARG A 111 -4.31 14.29 5.28
C ARG A 111 -4.78 15.11 6.47
N LYS A 112 -5.86 14.71 7.16
CA LYS A 112 -6.28 15.33 8.43
C LYS A 112 -5.19 15.23 9.51
N LYS A 113 -4.35 14.19 9.43
CA LYS A 113 -3.25 13.92 10.37
C LYS A 113 -1.87 14.04 9.72
N VAL A 114 -1.74 13.55 8.48
CA VAL A 114 -0.47 13.48 7.74
C VAL A 114 -0.58 14.32 6.47
N LYS A 115 -0.27 15.61 6.58
CA LYS A 115 -0.62 16.63 5.57
C LYS A 115 -0.09 16.33 4.16
N TRP A 116 1.09 15.70 4.06
CA TRP A 116 1.74 15.44 2.77
C TRP A 116 1.19 14.20 2.05
N PHE A 117 0.37 13.38 2.71
CA PHE A 117 0.01 12.06 2.21
C PHE A 117 -0.70 12.16 0.85
N GLY A 118 -0.12 11.54 -0.18
CA GLY A 118 -0.63 11.58 -1.54
C GLY A 118 -0.40 12.89 -2.30
N ASP A 119 0.39 13.82 -1.78
CA ASP A 119 0.78 15.02 -2.52
C ASP A 119 1.57 14.66 -3.79
N GLY A 120 1.29 15.35 -4.88
CA GLY A 120 1.92 15.08 -6.18
C GLY A 120 1.43 13.80 -6.88
N LEU A 121 0.53 13.02 -6.27
CA LEU A 121 -0.21 11.94 -6.92
C LEU A 121 -1.52 12.50 -7.47
N LEU A 122 -1.45 13.24 -8.58
CA LEU A 122 -2.65 13.63 -9.31
C LEU A 122 -3.31 12.37 -9.88
N GLY A 123 -4.62 12.24 -9.65
CA GLY A 123 -5.44 11.16 -10.19
C GLY A 123 -5.22 11.07 -11.70
N SER A 124 -4.70 9.93 -12.13
CA SER A 124 -4.32 9.62 -13.50
C SER A 124 -5.53 9.69 -14.45
N ARG A 125 -5.83 10.89 -14.93
CA ARG A 125 -6.51 11.15 -16.21
C ARG A 125 -6.39 12.64 -16.59
N LYS A 126 -5.23 13.07 -17.13
CA LYS A 126 -5.20 14.13 -18.16
C LYS A 126 -3.90 14.39 -18.93
N ASP A 127 -2.86 13.55 -18.85
CA ASP A 127 -1.64 13.74 -19.67
C ASP A 127 -1.30 12.50 -20.52
N ALA A 128 -2.30 11.96 -21.21
CA ALA A 128 -2.08 10.93 -22.22
C ALA A 128 -3.02 11.11 -23.40
N VAL A 129 -3.00 12.30 -24.01
CA VAL A 129 -3.38 12.51 -25.41
C VAL A 129 -2.41 13.52 -26.00
N ASP A 130 -1.80 13.10 -27.12
CA ASP A 130 -0.89 13.79 -28.04
C ASP A 130 0.56 14.02 -27.62
N GLU A 131 1.43 13.09 -28.04
CA GLU A 131 2.23 13.38 -29.23
C GLU A 131 2.52 12.11 -30.06
N PRO A 132 2.31 12.10 -31.40
CA PRO A 132 2.61 10.97 -32.26
C PRO A 132 4.10 10.89 -32.64
N LEU A 133 4.62 9.66 -32.64
CA LEU A 133 5.75 9.10 -33.38
C LEU A 133 6.71 10.09 -34.08
N ARG A 134 7.96 10.12 -33.60
CA ARG A 134 9.11 10.17 -34.51
C ARG A 134 9.94 8.90 -34.40
N ASP A 135 9.78 8.15 -35.48
CA ASP A 135 10.65 7.11 -35.99
C ASP A 135 12.11 7.60 -36.04
N ALA A 136 13.01 6.84 -35.43
CA ALA A 136 14.45 6.92 -35.68
C ALA A 136 15.06 5.56 -35.36
N ALA A 137 14.92 4.65 -36.31
CA ALA A 137 15.78 3.49 -36.43
C ALA A 137 17.26 3.91 -36.38
N LYS A 138 17.99 3.43 -35.36
CA LYS A 138 19.43 3.16 -35.46
C LYS A 138 19.87 2.13 -34.42
N GLU A 139 19.72 0.88 -34.83
CA GLU A 139 20.68 -0.22 -34.68
C GLU A 139 22.02 0.12 -33.99
N VAL A 140 22.30 -0.45 -32.82
CA VAL A 140 23.63 -0.99 -32.45
C VAL A 140 23.50 -2.13 -31.42
N ALA A 141 23.79 -3.36 -31.89
CA ALA A 141 24.41 -4.55 -31.27
C ALA A 141 24.06 -5.07 -29.85
N PRO A 142 24.12 -6.41 -29.64
CA PRO A 142 23.69 -7.08 -28.41
C PRO A 142 24.79 -7.08 -27.35
N VAL A 143 24.42 -6.74 -26.11
CA VAL A 143 25.30 -6.89 -24.94
C VAL A 143 25.28 -8.33 -24.46
N GLU A 144 26.48 -8.92 -24.49
CA GLU A 144 26.87 -10.23 -23.99
C GLU A 144 26.38 -10.49 -22.56
N ALA A 145 25.78 -11.67 -22.35
CA ALA A 145 25.41 -12.17 -21.04
C ALA A 145 26.64 -12.72 -20.31
N ALA A 146 26.96 -12.15 -19.14
CA ALA A 146 27.87 -12.74 -18.17
C ALA A 146 27.08 -13.29 -16.97
N PRO A 147 27.58 -14.35 -16.29
CA PRO A 147 26.75 -15.37 -15.70
C PRO A 147 26.26 -15.07 -14.29
N SER A 148 25.10 -15.66 -13.97
CA SER A 148 24.50 -15.80 -12.66
C SER A 148 25.50 -16.37 -11.64
N ALA A 149 25.94 -15.56 -10.68
CA ALA A 149 26.59 -16.03 -9.47
C ALA A 149 25.53 -16.40 -8.43
N GLY A 150 25.58 -17.64 -7.96
CA GLY A 150 24.61 -18.23 -7.04
C GLY A 150 24.60 -17.63 -5.64
N ARG A 151 23.38 -17.63 -5.08
CA ARG A 151 22.99 -17.99 -3.70
C ARG A 151 23.94 -17.69 -2.52
N ASN A 152 23.35 -16.93 -1.61
CA ASN A 152 23.28 -17.12 -0.15
C ASN A 152 24.47 -16.69 0.73
N ALA A 153 24.27 -15.57 1.45
CA ALA A 153 24.48 -15.51 2.90
C ALA A 153 23.61 -14.37 3.51
N PRO A 154 22.81 -14.63 4.55
CA PRO A 154 22.10 -13.59 5.29
C PRO A 154 23.03 -12.99 6.35
N GLY A 155 23.61 -11.82 6.06
CA GLY A 155 24.41 -11.06 7.02
C GLY A 155 23.54 -10.24 7.96
N ALA A 156 23.47 -10.68 9.23
CA ALA A 156 23.23 -9.91 10.46
C ALA A 156 22.28 -8.70 10.40
N ARG A 157 20.99 -8.93 10.73
CA ARG A 157 20.14 -7.87 11.29
C ARG A 157 20.49 -7.72 12.78
N GLU A 158 21.54 -6.99 13.10
CA GLU A 158 21.71 -6.43 14.45
C GLU A 158 20.60 -5.39 14.65
N GLY A 159 19.58 -5.70 15.45
CA GLY A 159 18.52 -4.71 15.66
C GLY A 159 17.40 -5.08 16.62
N TRP A 160 17.29 -6.32 17.09
CA TRP A 160 16.23 -6.69 18.02
C TRP A 160 16.73 -7.65 19.11
N PRO A 161 16.53 -7.34 20.41
CA PRO A 161 17.00 -8.18 21.50
C PRO A 161 15.93 -9.23 21.82
N TRP A 162 15.94 -10.35 21.12
CA TRP A 162 15.26 -11.54 21.62
C TRP A 162 16.29 -12.39 22.36
N PRO A 163 16.03 -12.80 23.62
CA PRO A 163 16.89 -13.79 24.26
C PRO A 163 16.82 -15.10 23.48
N GLU A 164 17.99 -15.68 23.17
CA GLU A 164 18.11 -16.99 22.54
C GLU A 164 17.31 -18.03 23.35
N PRO A 165 16.47 -18.85 22.70
CA PRO A 165 15.69 -19.86 23.41
C PRO A 165 16.65 -20.87 24.03
N THR A 166 16.71 -20.90 25.36
CA THR A 166 17.42 -21.94 26.11
C THR A 166 16.79 -23.29 25.79
N THR A 167 17.50 -24.09 25.01
CA THR A 167 17.24 -25.52 24.89
C THR A 167 17.52 -26.19 26.23
N ARG A 168 16.53 -26.92 26.74
CA ARG A 168 16.62 -27.74 27.95
C ARG A 168 16.50 -29.20 27.57
#